data_AF-A0A8B6D3Y1-F1
#
_entry.id   AF-A0A8B6D3Y1-F1
#
_cell.length_a   1.000
_cell.length_b   1.000
_cell.length_c   1.000
_cell.angle_alpha   90.00
_cell.angle_beta   90.00
_cell.angle_gamma   90.00
#
_symmetry.space_group_name_H-M   'P 1'
#
loop_
_entity.id
_entity.type
_entity.pdbx_description
1 polymer ?
#
loop_
_entity_poly.entity_id
_entity_poly.type
_entity_poly.pdbx_seq_one_letter_code
_entity_poly.pdbx_strand_id
1 'polypeptide(L)'
;MHVGRWTKFHKEKDKSLKELLFQLPEIVLKSKAQNTVKKYNYAFRSCCKWCKNYDSLNNMPPTDYHFSLYLNYLMQNECSSSKIEEVVYSIAWAHNIAGYNNPCASELVKNEAEGAKRQLSRLCSKKEPITPEILTQLVDRFGSTDNMLDKRIMTMCLIGNAGFLRFSKKVNIRACDIQFQSTNIKEQDRQIQAGKLCYNCEN
;
A
#
# COMPACT_ATOMS: atom_id res chain seq x y z
N MET A 1 -12.49 15.96 -5.64
CA MET A 1 -13.29 14.89 -6.27
C MET A 1 -14.55 15.57 -6.82
N HIS A 2 -14.54 16.06 -8.06
CA HIS A 2 -15.66 16.81 -8.68
C HIS A 2 -16.23 16.09 -9.91
N VAL A 3 -16.30 14.75 -9.83
CA VAL A 3 -16.68 13.89 -10.95
C VAL A 3 -17.71 12.87 -10.48
N GLY A 4 -18.52 12.33 -11.39
CA GLY A 4 -19.52 11.30 -11.09
C GLY A 4 -20.59 11.77 -10.11
N ARG A 5 -20.97 10.89 -9.16
CA ARG A 5 -22.02 11.14 -8.14
C ARG A 5 -21.72 12.36 -7.27
N TRP A 6 -20.45 12.74 -7.11
CA TRP A 6 -20.01 13.89 -6.31
C TRP A 6 -20.42 15.25 -6.89
N THR A 7 -20.76 15.31 -8.19
CA THR A 7 -21.23 16.56 -8.83
C THR A 7 -22.58 17.05 -8.30
N LYS A 8 -23.39 16.14 -7.75
CA LYS A 8 -24.71 16.45 -7.18
C LYS A 8 -24.60 17.36 -5.95
N PHE A 9 -23.46 17.40 -5.28
CA PHE A 9 -23.26 18.19 -4.06
C PHE A 9 -23.41 19.69 -4.28
N HIS A 10 -22.97 20.15 -5.45
CA HIS A 10 -23.05 21.56 -5.82
C HIS A 10 -24.47 22.02 -6.15
N LYS A 11 -25.39 21.07 -6.41
CA LYS A 11 -26.79 21.36 -6.75
C LYS A 11 -27.70 21.41 -5.52
N GLU A 12 -27.24 20.93 -4.37
CA GLU A 12 -28.02 21.00 -3.14
C GLU A 12 -28.23 22.48 -2.73
N LYS A 13 -29.39 22.83 -2.21
CA LYS A 13 -29.70 24.19 -1.76
C LYS A 13 -29.70 24.27 -0.23
N ASP A 14 -30.12 23.20 0.44
CA ASP A 14 -30.18 23.14 1.90
C ASP A 14 -28.77 23.18 2.50
N LYS A 15 -28.56 24.13 3.42
CA LYS A 15 -27.26 24.34 4.09
C LYS A 15 -26.89 23.15 4.99
N SER A 16 -27.86 22.56 5.70
CA SER A 16 -27.62 21.43 6.59
C SER A 16 -27.19 20.18 5.81
N LEU A 17 -27.84 19.93 4.68
CA LEU A 17 -27.48 18.82 3.79
C LEU A 17 -26.13 19.05 3.10
N LYS A 18 -25.79 20.29 2.73
CA LYS A 18 -24.47 20.62 2.17
C LYS A 18 -23.32 20.25 3.10
N GLU A 19 -23.45 20.54 4.39
CA GLU A 19 -22.42 20.22 5.38
C GLU A 19 -22.19 18.70 5.48
N LEU A 20 -23.28 17.91 5.49
CA LEU A 20 -23.21 16.45 5.48
C LEU A 20 -22.57 15.91 4.18
N LEU A 21 -22.97 16.47 3.03
CA LEU A 21 -22.43 16.06 1.72
C LEU A 21 -20.94 16.36 1.60
N PHE A 22 -20.45 17.47 2.17
CA PHE A 22 -19.04 17.83 2.12
C PHE A 22 -18.15 16.85 2.90
N GLN A 23 -18.65 16.28 4.00
CA GLN A 23 -17.92 15.28 4.81
C GLN A 23 -17.89 13.89 4.16
N LEU A 24 -18.87 13.57 3.31
CA LEU A 24 -19.06 12.22 2.78
C LEU A 24 -17.84 11.65 2.02
N PRO A 25 -17.16 12.39 1.11
CA PRO A 25 -15.97 11.88 0.44
C PRO A 25 -14.85 11.54 1.41
N GLU A 26 -14.62 12.36 2.44
CA GLU A 26 -13.57 12.10 3.42
C GLU A 26 -13.84 10.84 4.23
N ILE A 27 -15.09 10.63 4.63
CA ILE A 27 -15.52 9.41 5.34
C ILE A 27 -15.32 8.19 4.45
N VAL A 28 -15.72 8.26 3.17
CA VAL A 28 -15.52 7.16 2.22
C VAL A 28 -14.03 6.86 2.02
N LEU A 29 -13.17 7.88 1.95
CA LEU A 29 -11.72 7.68 1.86
C LEU A 29 -11.14 7.00 3.11
N LYS A 30 -11.68 7.28 4.31
CA LYS A 30 -11.28 6.63 5.56
C LYS A 30 -11.64 5.14 5.63
N SER A 31 -12.46 4.61 4.72
CA SER A 31 -12.73 3.16 4.61
C SER A 31 -11.50 2.33 4.21
N LYS A 32 -10.43 2.98 3.74
CA LYS A 32 -9.15 2.34 3.39
C LYS A 32 -8.01 2.98 4.15
N ALA A 33 -6.95 2.20 4.38
CA ALA A 33 -5.70 2.73 4.94
C ALA A 33 -5.16 3.86 4.05
N GLN A 34 -4.56 4.88 4.66
CA GLN A 34 -4.10 6.08 3.96
C GLN A 34 -3.11 5.75 2.82
N ASN A 35 -2.22 4.77 3.03
CA ASN A 35 -1.29 4.31 2.00
C ASN A 35 -2.00 3.63 0.83
N THR A 36 -3.08 2.89 1.07
CA THR A 36 -3.91 2.28 0.02
C THR A 36 -4.62 3.36 -0.80
N VAL A 37 -5.18 4.38 -0.15
CA VAL A 37 -5.80 5.53 -0.84
C VAL A 37 -4.78 6.26 -1.72
N LYS A 38 -3.58 6.53 -1.21
CA LYS A 38 -2.50 7.16 -1.99
C LYS A 38 -2.11 6.30 -3.20
N LYS A 39 -1.92 5.00 -2.99
CA LYS A 39 -1.59 4.02 -4.02
C LYS A 39 -2.65 3.96 -5.11
N TYR A 40 -3.92 3.89 -4.73
CA TYR A 40 -5.03 3.85 -5.67
C TYR A 40 -5.18 5.14 -6.47
N ASN A 41 -5.06 6.30 -5.83
CA ASN A 41 -5.07 7.58 -6.52
C ASN A 41 -3.91 7.70 -7.53
N TYR A 42 -2.72 7.24 -7.17
CA TYR A 42 -1.56 7.25 -8.05
C TYR A 42 -1.80 6.38 -9.30
N ALA A 43 -2.24 5.14 -9.11
CA ALA A 43 -2.53 4.23 -10.20
C ALA A 43 -3.63 4.77 -11.13
N PHE A 44 -4.72 5.30 -10.57
CA PHE A 44 -5.80 5.93 -11.33
C PHE A 44 -5.28 7.11 -12.16
N ARG A 45 -4.53 8.03 -11.56
CA ARG A 45 -3.93 9.17 -12.27
C ARG A 45 -2.98 8.73 -13.37
N SER A 46 -2.21 7.67 -13.14
CA SER A 46 -1.29 7.13 -14.15
C SER A 46 -2.04 6.58 -15.37
N CYS A 47 -3.16 5.87 -15.15
CA CYS A 47 -4.04 5.41 -16.22
C CYS A 47 -4.62 6.61 -16.99
N CYS A 48 -5.20 7.59 -16.31
CA CYS A 48 -5.76 8.77 -16.95
C CYS A 48 -4.71 9.56 -17.74
N LYS A 49 -3.49 9.69 -17.21
CA LYS A 49 -2.38 10.35 -17.90
C LYS A 49 -2.01 9.60 -19.18
N TRP A 50 -2.01 8.27 -19.15
CA TRP A 50 -1.74 7.46 -20.33
C TRP A 50 -2.85 7.61 -21.39
N CYS A 51 -4.12 7.56 -20.99
CA CYS A 51 -5.25 7.75 -21.91
C CYS A 51 -5.20 9.10 -22.64
N LYS A 52 -4.77 10.18 -21.95
CA LYS A 52 -4.63 11.52 -22.54
C LYS A 52 -3.61 11.62 -23.68
N ASN A 53 -2.73 10.64 -23.84
CA ASN A 53 -1.77 10.64 -24.95
C ASN A 53 -2.43 10.25 -26.29
N TYR A 54 -3.69 9.82 -26.28
CA TYR A 54 -4.40 9.34 -27.46
C TYR A 54 -5.77 10.02 -27.56
N ASP A 55 -6.04 10.72 -28.66
CA ASP A 55 -7.29 11.46 -28.86
C ASP A 55 -8.53 10.55 -28.78
N SER A 56 -8.41 9.31 -29.28
CA SER A 56 -9.46 8.29 -29.20
C SER A 56 -9.76 7.80 -27.77
N LEU A 57 -8.82 7.98 -26.83
CA LEU A 57 -8.93 7.54 -25.44
C LEU A 57 -9.15 8.72 -24.47
N ASN A 58 -9.29 9.95 -24.98
CA ASN A 58 -9.41 11.17 -24.17
C ASN A 58 -10.73 11.27 -23.36
N ASN A 59 -11.62 10.29 -23.51
CA ASN A 59 -12.86 10.22 -22.74
C ASN A 59 -12.61 9.72 -21.31
N MET A 60 -12.97 10.56 -20.33
CA MET A 60 -12.95 10.22 -18.91
C MET A 60 -14.35 9.79 -18.42
N PRO A 61 -14.48 8.71 -17.63
CA PRO A 61 -13.46 7.72 -17.27
C PRO A 61 -13.39 6.55 -18.29
N PRO A 62 -12.28 5.78 -18.32
CA PRO A 62 -12.03 4.77 -19.35
C PRO A 62 -13.08 3.64 -19.36
N THR A 63 -13.50 3.24 -20.56
CA THR A 63 -14.30 2.04 -20.78
C THR A 63 -13.47 0.78 -20.48
N ASP A 64 -14.11 -0.38 -20.45
CA ASP A 64 -13.41 -1.66 -20.33
C ASP A 64 -12.41 -1.89 -21.47
N TYR A 65 -12.75 -1.52 -22.70
CA TYR A 65 -11.85 -1.55 -23.86
C TYR A 65 -10.64 -0.61 -23.71
N HIS A 66 -10.84 0.63 -23.24
CA HIS A 66 -9.71 1.54 -23.02
C HIS A 66 -8.81 1.07 -21.89
N PHE A 67 -9.40 0.46 -20.85
CA PHE A 67 -8.67 -0.07 -19.73
C PHE A 67 -7.89 -1.34 -20.09
N SER A 68 -8.43 -2.20 -20.97
CA SER A 68 -7.69 -3.38 -21.45
C SER A 68 -6.45 -3.00 -22.24
N LEU A 69 -6.55 -2.02 -23.15
CA LEU A 69 -5.38 -1.48 -23.85
C LEU A 69 -4.32 -0.97 -22.89
N TYR A 70 -4.72 -0.31 -21.80
CA TYR A 70 -3.80 0.14 -20.77
C TYR A 70 -3.14 -1.02 -20.00
N LEU A 71 -3.89 -2.07 -19.68
CA LEU A 71 -3.34 -3.27 -19.02
C LEU A 71 -2.30 -3.95 -19.91
N ASN A 72 -2.59 -4.12 -21.20
CA ASN A 72 -1.63 -4.66 -22.15
C ASN A 72 -0.38 -3.78 -22.25
N TYR A 73 -0.53 -2.45 -22.32
CA TYR A 73 0.60 -1.51 -22.26
C TYR A 73 1.47 -1.74 -21.00
N LEU A 74 0.87 -1.92 -19.83
CA LEU A 74 1.61 -2.19 -18.59
C LEU A 74 2.37 -3.52 -18.65
N MET A 75 1.79 -4.55 -19.26
CA MET A 75 2.45 -5.84 -19.43
C MET A 75 3.68 -5.74 -20.33
N GLN A 76 3.60 -4.99 -21.43
CA GLN A 76 4.74 -4.79 -22.35
C GLN A 76 5.88 -3.99 -21.72
N ASN A 77 5.58 -3.14 -20.75
CA ASN A 77 6.59 -2.36 -20.01
C ASN A 77 7.04 -3.08 -18.71
N GLU A 78 7.05 -4.41 -18.73
CA GLU A 78 7.59 -5.30 -17.69
C GLU A 78 7.13 -5.01 -16.26
N CYS A 79 5.87 -4.61 -16.10
CA CYS A 79 5.32 -4.38 -14.77
C CYS A 79 5.16 -5.70 -13.99
N SER A 80 5.43 -5.67 -12.68
CA SER A 80 5.17 -6.82 -11.80
C SER A 80 3.67 -7.21 -11.76
N SER A 81 3.36 -8.47 -11.48
CA SER A 81 1.97 -8.92 -11.29
C SER A 81 1.24 -8.12 -10.19
N SER A 82 1.93 -7.75 -9.11
CA SER A 82 1.35 -6.90 -8.06
C SER A 82 0.98 -5.50 -8.55
N LYS A 83 1.67 -4.98 -9.57
CA LYS A 83 1.34 -3.68 -10.17
C LYS A 83 0.06 -3.76 -11.00
N ILE A 84 -0.13 -4.86 -11.74
CA ILE A 84 -1.38 -5.11 -12.48
C ILE A 84 -2.56 -5.19 -11.51
N GLU A 85 -2.46 -6.02 -10.47
CA GLU A 85 -3.50 -6.14 -9.44
C GLU A 85 -3.82 -4.80 -8.78
N GLU A 86 -2.77 -4.04 -8.41
CA GLU A 86 -2.92 -2.69 -7.86
C GLU A 86 -3.76 -1.81 -8.80
N VAL A 87 -3.43 -1.75 -10.08
CA VAL A 87 -4.13 -0.91 -11.04
C VAL A 87 -5.58 -1.34 -11.19
N VAL A 88 -5.86 -2.64 -11.34
CA VAL A 88 -7.22 -3.19 -11.41
C VAL A 88 -8.05 -2.79 -10.19
N TYR A 89 -7.55 -3.00 -8.97
CA TYR A 89 -8.29 -2.61 -7.76
C TYR A 89 -8.47 -1.10 -7.63
N SER A 90 -7.47 -0.32 -8.07
CA SER A 90 -7.53 1.14 -8.03
C SER A 90 -8.62 1.70 -8.95
N ILE A 91 -8.67 1.21 -10.19
CA ILE A 91 -9.67 1.61 -11.18
C ILE A 91 -11.06 1.18 -10.74
N ALA A 92 -11.22 -0.08 -10.29
CA ALA A 92 -12.50 -0.57 -9.79
C ALA A 92 -13.01 0.26 -8.61
N TRP A 93 -12.14 0.52 -7.62
CA TRP A 93 -12.49 1.34 -6.47
C TRP A 93 -12.89 2.76 -6.87
N ALA A 94 -12.10 3.42 -7.73
CA ALA A 94 -12.38 4.77 -8.20
C ALA A 94 -13.72 4.88 -8.94
N HIS A 95 -14.03 3.92 -9.83
CA HIS A 95 -15.31 3.89 -10.54
C HIS A 95 -16.47 3.65 -9.59
N ASN A 96 -16.35 2.69 -8.67
CA ASN A 96 -17.41 2.37 -7.71
C ASN A 96 -17.75 3.56 -6.81
N ILE A 97 -16.75 4.25 -6.24
CA ILE A 97 -16.98 5.40 -5.37
C ILE A 97 -17.49 6.62 -6.14
N ALA A 98 -17.04 6.83 -7.38
CA ALA A 98 -17.52 7.92 -8.23
C ALA A 98 -18.88 7.59 -8.87
N GLY A 99 -19.27 6.32 -8.86
CA GLY A 99 -20.54 5.83 -9.37
C GLY A 99 -20.65 5.66 -10.87
N TYR A 100 -19.52 5.39 -11.51
CA TYR A 100 -19.47 4.98 -12.90
C TYR A 100 -19.55 3.47 -13.01
N ASN A 101 -19.84 2.97 -14.21
CA ASN A 101 -19.73 1.54 -14.51
C ASN A 101 -18.28 1.11 -14.32
N ASN A 102 -18.07 0.00 -13.60
CA ASN A 102 -16.74 -0.50 -13.30
C ASN A 102 -16.18 -1.28 -14.51
N PRO A 103 -15.12 -0.80 -15.21
CA PRO A 103 -14.55 -1.50 -16.35
C PRO A 103 -13.94 -2.85 -15.94
N CYS A 104 -13.48 -2.98 -14.70
CA CYS A 104 -12.90 -4.23 -14.18
C CYS A 104 -13.94 -5.31 -13.88
N ALA A 105 -15.23 -5.01 -14.01
CA ALA A 105 -16.29 -6.01 -13.85
C ALA A 105 -16.52 -6.83 -15.14
N SER A 106 -16.07 -6.35 -16.30
CA SER A 106 -16.23 -7.05 -17.58
C SER A 106 -15.39 -8.33 -17.63
N GLU A 107 -15.88 -9.32 -18.38
CA GLU A 107 -15.15 -10.58 -18.58
C GLU A 107 -13.82 -10.36 -19.29
N LEU A 108 -13.77 -9.41 -20.23
CA LEU A 108 -12.55 -9.03 -20.95
C LEU A 108 -11.42 -8.67 -19.98
N VAL A 109 -11.68 -7.71 -19.09
CA VAL A 109 -10.65 -7.20 -18.16
C VAL A 109 -10.30 -8.25 -17.10
N LYS A 110 -11.27 -9.05 -16.66
CA LYS A 110 -11.02 -10.16 -15.71
C LYS A 110 -10.07 -11.20 -16.32
N ASN A 111 -10.38 -11.67 -17.51
CA ASN A 111 -9.59 -12.68 -18.21
C ASN A 111 -8.19 -12.15 -18.55
N GLU A 112 -8.09 -10.89 -18.99
CA GLU A 112 -6.81 -10.24 -19.26
C GLU A 112 -5.96 -10.09 -17.99
N ALA A 113 -6.52 -9.59 -16.89
CA ALA A 113 -5.79 -9.46 -15.63
C ALA A 113 -5.31 -10.81 -15.09
N GLU A 114 -6.11 -11.87 -15.26
CA GLU A 114 -5.72 -13.23 -14.89
C GLU A 114 -4.60 -13.78 -15.78
N GLY A 115 -4.69 -13.55 -17.10
CA GLY A 115 -3.63 -13.88 -18.05
C GLY A 115 -2.32 -13.16 -17.75
N ALA A 116 -2.40 -11.84 -17.51
CA ALA A 116 -1.28 -11.00 -17.11
C ALA A 116 -0.61 -11.52 -15.84
N LYS A 117 -1.42 -11.86 -14.83
CA LYS A 117 -0.92 -12.44 -13.58
C LYS A 117 -0.16 -13.74 -13.81
N ARG A 118 -0.68 -14.67 -14.61
CA ARG A 118 -0.01 -15.95 -14.91
C ARG A 118 1.33 -15.74 -15.64
N GLN A 119 1.38 -14.82 -16.59
CA GLN A 119 2.58 -14.52 -17.35
C GLN A 119 3.66 -13.85 -16.48
N LEU A 120 3.28 -12.82 -15.72
CA LEU A 120 4.21 -12.02 -14.92
C LEU A 120 4.66 -12.72 -13.63
N SER A 121 3.83 -13.59 -13.05
CA SER A 121 4.21 -14.35 -11.83
C SER A 121 5.41 -15.27 -12.07
N ARG A 122 5.62 -15.73 -13.31
CA ARG A 122 6.80 -16.52 -13.69
C ARG A 122 8.10 -15.72 -13.60
N LEU A 123 8.04 -14.40 -13.73
CA LEU A 123 9.19 -13.49 -13.78
C LEU A 123 9.57 -12.90 -12.41
N CYS A 124 8.90 -13.32 -11.33
CA CYS A 124 9.12 -12.73 -10.01
C CYS A 124 10.49 -13.15 -9.44
N SER A 125 11.44 -12.21 -9.42
CA SER A 125 12.70 -12.37 -8.69
C SER A 125 12.46 -12.20 -7.18
N LYS A 126 12.69 -13.27 -6.42
CA LYS A 126 12.61 -13.22 -4.95
C LYS A 126 13.88 -12.58 -4.41
N LYS A 127 13.74 -11.71 -3.41
CA LYS A 127 14.90 -11.22 -2.65
C LYS A 127 15.52 -12.37 -1.88
N GLU A 128 16.85 -12.44 -1.89
CA GLU A 128 17.58 -13.39 -1.07
C GLU A 128 17.34 -13.10 0.42
N PRO A 129 17.14 -14.14 1.25
CA PRO A 129 16.97 -13.96 2.69
C PRO A 129 18.26 -13.45 3.33
N ILE A 130 18.13 -12.64 4.38
CA ILE A 130 19.26 -12.32 5.25
C ILE A 130 19.59 -13.54 6.10
N THR A 131 20.85 -14.00 6.07
CA THR A 131 21.29 -15.15 6.84
C THR A 131 22.02 -14.70 8.12
N PRO A 132 22.12 -15.56 9.15
CA PRO A 132 22.90 -15.27 10.35
C PRO A 132 24.35 -14.91 10.05
N GLU A 133 24.96 -15.55 9.05
CA GLU A 133 26.35 -15.30 8.64
C GLU A 133 26.51 -13.86 8.10
N ILE A 134 25.53 -13.38 7.32
CA ILE A 134 25.51 -11.99 6.84
C ILE A 134 25.41 -11.02 8.03
N LEU A 135 24.63 -11.34 9.06
CA LEU A 135 24.50 -10.52 10.26
C LEU A 135 25.79 -10.50 11.08
N THR A 136 26.47 -11.64 11.23
CA THR A 136 27.78 -11.71 11.89
C THR A 136 28.79 -10.85 11.16
N GLN A 137 28.87 -10.94 9.82
CA GLN A 137 29.76 -10.10 9.02
C GLN A 137 29.46 -8.60 9.16
N LEU A 138 28.18 -8.21 9.30
CA LEU A 138 27.79 -6.83 9.57
C LEU A 138 28.30 -6.36 10.93
N VAL A 139 28.19 -7.20 11.97
CA VAL A 139 28.67 -6.89 13.32
C VAL A 139 30.19 -6.82 13.35
N ASP A 140 30.88 -7.76 12.71
CA ASP A 140 32.36 -7.77 12.66
C ASP A 140 32.91 -6.53 11.97
N ARG A 141 32.25 -6.07 10.91
CA ARG A 141 32.68 -4.89 10.15
C ARG A 141 32.32 -3.56 10.82
N PHE A 142 31.14 -3.47 11.43
CA PHE A 142 30.57 -2.18 11.87
C PHE A 142 30.32 -2.07 13.39
N GLY A 143 30.46 -3.17 14.13
CA GLY A 143 30.17 -3.20 15.58
C GLY A 143 31.15 -2.38 16.41
N SER A 144 32.40 -2.29 15.96
CA SER A 144 33.48 -1.57 16.65
C SER A 144 33.71 -0.16 16.12
N THR A 145 32.94 0.33 15.15
CA THR A 145 33.10 1.70 14.63
C THR A 145 32.51 2.71 15.61
N ASP A 146 33.10 3.90 15.76
CA ASP A 146 32.50 4.97 16.58
C ASP A 146 31.39 5.74 15.86
N ASN A 147 31.08 5.35 14.63
CA ASN A 147 30.05 5.97 13.83
C ASN A 147 28.64 5.54 14.31
N MET A 148 27.90 6.50 14.87
CA MET A 148 26.54 6.30 15.35
C MET A 148 25.57 5.84 14.25
N LEU A 149 25.80 6.23 13.00
CA LEU A 149 24.96 5.82 11.88
C LEU A 149 25.10 4.31 11.60
N ASP A 150 26.33 3.80 11.65
CA ASP A 150 26.63 2.38 11.41
C ASP A 150 26.05 1.52 12.53
N LYS A 151 26.23 1.92 13.79
CA LYS A 151 25.60 1.27 14.95
C LYS A 151 24.08 1.22 14.80
N ARG A 152 23.45 2.34 14.41
CA ARG A 152 22.00 2.40 14.20
C ARG A 152 21.53 1.44 13.10
N ILE A 153 22.21 1.41 11.95
CA ILE A 153 21.83 0.53 10.83
C ILE A 153 21.99 -0.94 11.25
N MET A 154 23.11 -1.28 11.89
CA MET A 154 23.37 -2.63 12.40
C MET A 154 22.30 -3.06 13.41
N THR A 155 22.02 -2.25 14.44
CA THR A 155 20.97 -2.53 15.42
C THR A 155 19.61 -2.71 14.75
N MET A 156 19.29 -1.90 13.73
CA MET A 156 18.07 -2.06 12.95
C MET A 156 18.05 -3.39 12.19
N CYS A 157 19.16 -3.87 11.62
CA CYS A 157 19.22 -5.18 10.98
C CYS A 157 19.01 -6.31 12.00
N LEU A 158 19.71 -6.25 13.14
CA LEU A 158 19.64 -7.26 14.21
C LEU A 158 18.24 -7.36 14.84
N ILE A 159 17.65 -6.24 15.25
CA ILE A 159 16.29 -6.21 15.81
C ILE A 159 15.26 -6.65 14.76
N GLY A 160 15.44 -6.23 13.51
CA GLY A 160 14.58 -6.64 12.40
C GLY A 160 14.58 -8.15 12.20
N ASN A 161 15.77 -8.77 12.26
CA ASN A 161 15.93 -10.22 12.13
C ASN A 161 15.40 -10.97 13.35
N ALA A 162 15.81 -10.58 14.56
CA ALA A 162 15.44 -11.26 15.80
C ALA A 162 13.92 -11.22 16.07
N GLY A 163 13.25 -10.10 15.75
CA GLY A 163 11.81 -9.94 15.96
C GLY A 163 10.95 -10.17 14.72
N PHE A 164 11.53 -10.57 13.58
CA PHE A 164 10.84 -10.66 12.28
C PHE A 164 9.97 -9.42 11.95
N LEU A 165 10.46 -8.24 12.32
CA LEU A 165 9.68 -7.01 12.29
C LEU A 165 9.69 -6.38 10.90
N ARG A 166 8.49 -6.04 10.40
CA ARG A 166 8.35 -5.16 9.23
C ARG A 166 8.97 -3.80 9.52
N PHE A 167 9.51 -3.15 8.50
CA PHE A 167 10.13 -1.82 8.62
C PHE A 167 9.22 -0.79 9.31
N SER A 168 7.93 -0.77 8.97
CA SER A 168 6.94 0.13 9.59
C SER A 168 6.71 -0.10 11.09
N LYS A 169 7.02 -1.30 11.60
CA LYS A 169 7.00 -1.58 13.04
C LYS A 169 8.32 -1.18 13.67
N LYS A 170 9.42 -1.57 13.03
CA LYS A 170 10.77 -1.33 13.54
C LYS A 170 11.12 0.16 13.71
N VAL A 171 10.71 1.02 12.77
CA VAL A 171 10.96 2.47 12.84
C VAL A 171 10.19 3.17 13.97
N ASN A 172 9.09 2.56 14.44
CA ASN A 172 8.24 3.14 15.48
C ASN A 172 8.56 2.60 16.89
N ILE A 173 9.60 1.78 17.03
CA ILE A 173 10.06 1.31 18.35
C ILE A 173 10.66 2.48 19.11
N ARG A 174 10.18 2.71 20.33
CA ARG A 174 10.73 3.68 21.27
C ARG A 174 11.50 2.95 22.37
N ALA A 175 12.38 3.68 23.05
CA ALA A 175 13.16 3.11 24.17
C ALA A 175 12.25 2.54 25.28
N CYS A 176 11.09 3.18 25.53
CA CYS A 176 10.10 2.70 26.51
C CYS A 176 9.39 1.40 26.08
N ASP A 177 9.49 1.00 24.82
CA ASP A 177 8.91 -0.25 24.32
C ASP A 177 9.87 -1.45 24.52
N ILE A 178 11.10 -1.22 25.02
CA ILE A 178 12.14 -2.25 25.22
C ILE A 178 12.30 -2.52 26.72
N GLN A 179 12.17 -3.79 27.10
CA GLN A 179 12.40 -4.25 28.47
C GLN A 179 13.42 -5.37 28.48
N PHE A 180 14.44 -5.24 29.33
CA PHE A 180 15.43 -6.29 29.54
C PHE A 180 14.95 -7.19 30.68
N GLN A 181 14.74 -8.47 30.39
CA GLN A 181 14.44 -9.47 31.40
C GLN A 181 15.73 -10.23 31.77
N SER A 182 16.00 -10.35 33.07
CA SER A 182 17.21 -10.98 33.62
C SER A 182 17.13 -12.51 33.72
N THR A 183 15.98 -13.10 33.41
CA THR A 183 15.77 -14.56 33.45
C THR A 183 15.74 -15.13 32.03
N ASN A 184 16.61 -16.12 31.78
CA ASN A 184 16.79 -16.83 30.52
C ASN A 184 15.49 -17.05 29.71
N ILE A 185 15.61 -16.88 28.39
CA ILE A 185 14.59 -17.21 27.39
C ILE A 185 14.24 -18.70 27.55
N LYS A 186 13.11 -19.00 28.20
CA LYS A 186 12.35 -20.21 27.92
C LYS A 186 11.33 -19.81 26.87
N GLU A 187 11.33 -20.51 25.73
CA GLU A 187 10.23 -20.46 24.77
C GLU A 187 8.92 -20.68 25.54
N GLN A 188 8.17 -19.61 25.73
CA GLN A 188 6.75 -19.69 25.97
C GLN A 188 6.09 -19.09 24.74
N ASP A 189 5.46 -19.96 23.96
CA ASP A 189 4.38 -19.61 23.06
C ASP A 189 3.42 -18.67 23.79
N ARG A 190 3.59 -17.38 23.58
CA ARG A 190 2.62 -16.38 23.99
C ARG A 190 2.48 -15.41 22.84
N GLN A 191 1.34 -15.58 22.16
CA GLN A 191 0.73 -14.59 21.29
C GLN A 191 1.04 -13.19 21.83
N ILE A 192 1.56 -12.32 20.97
CA ILE A 192 1.64 -10.89 21.23
C ILE A 192 0.21 -10.41 21.39
N GLN A 193 -0.32 -10.46 22.61
CA GLN A 193 -1.55 -9.80 22.98
C GLN A 193 -1.28 -8.30 22.91
N ALA A 194 -1.74 -7.69 21.83
CA ALA A 194 -2.04 -6.28 21.79
C ALA A 194 -3.08 -6.00 22.88
N GLY A 195 -2.64 -5.45 24.01
CA GLY A 195 -3.56 -5.09 25.08
C GLY A 195 -2.93 -5.07 26.46
N LYS A 196 -2.09 -4.09 26.74
CA LYS A 196 -2.05 -3.42 28.05
C LYS A 196 -1.74 -1.95 27.83
N LEU A 197 -2.82 -1.20 27.59
CA LEU A 197 -2.91 0.20 27.98
C LEU A 197 -2.69 0.22 29.50
N CYS A 198 -1.51 0.58 29.94
CA CYS A 198 -1.35 1.19 31.26
C CYS A 198 -1.19 2.68 31.00
N TYR A 199 -2.31 3.40 31.13
CA TYR A 199 -2.28 4.77 31.60
C TYR A 199 -1.45 4.80 32.87
N ASN A 200 -0.49 5.72 32.92
CA ASN A 200 -0.22 6.57 34.07
C ASN A 200 0.62 7.75 33.54
N CYS A 201 -0.10 8.80 33.14
CA CYS A 201 0.40 10.15 33.43
C CYS A 201 0.47 10.25 34.94
N GLU A 202 1.64 10.59 35.48
CA GLU A 202 1.77 11.53 36.59
C GLU A 202 3.25 11.85 36.82
N ASN A 203 3.52 13.16 36.75
CA ASN A 203 4.74 13.93 37.04
C ASN A 203 5.89 13.88 36.02
#